data_AF-A0A849DGU6-F1
#
_entry.id   AF-A0A849DGU6-F1
#
_cell.length_a   1.000
_cell.length_b   1.000
_cell.length_c   1.000
_cell.angle_alpha   90.00
_cell.angle_beta   90.00
_cell.angle_gamma   90.00
#
_symmetry.space_group_name_H-M   'P 1'
#
loop_
_entity.id
_entity.type
_entity.pdbx_description
1 polymer ?
#
loop_
_entity_poly.entity_id
_entity_poly.type
_entity_poly.pdbx_seq_one_letter_code
_entity_poly.pdbx_strand_id
1 'polypeptide(L)'
;MPYDPTVTAIAVATNDALTDHLWRFDTATADAGDPIAHLAIELVRKDQDFLTTARLLTRLLTHVGQTCTRHAATITDLTTVYPHSLDIDAFRILQQLERFDTQREALLSLYAVWRRHRPPYRDPRVRQLWVQPYDPSKGMVALSAEDTGAWLVVPDQVAAEVHGLRSYGALVGDIRLGDAGWQATAYTHPEHRTTCPHLVYPLPTADTEATACRALLRWWALRDSDQGQSRIPAQLSAAEQAALTA
;
A
#
# COMPACT_ATOMS: atom_id res chain seq x y z
N MET A 1 3.09 4.00 -8.32
CA MET A 1 2.85 5.41 -7.92
C MET A 1 4.10 6.02 -7.31
N PRO A 2 4.41 7.32 -7.52
CA PRO A 2 5.49 7.98 -6.79
C PRO A 2 5.18 7.95 -5.28
N TYR A 3 6.22 7.75 -4.48
CA TYR A 3 6.17 7.77 -3.01
C TYR A 3 5.47 9.04 -2.49
N ASP A 4 4.30 8.87 -1.88
CA ASP A 4 3.61 9.94 -1.15
C ASP A 4 3.81 9.72 0.36
N PRO A 5 4.64 10.54 1.03
CA PRO A 5 4.91 10.42 2.46
C PRO A 5 3.64 10.46 3.32
N THR A 6 2.65 11.28 2.95
CA THR A 6 1.42 11.49 3.73
C THR A 6 0.54 10.25 3.66
N VAL A 7 0.28 9.76 2.45
CA VAL A 7 -0.48 8.52 2.25
C VAL A 7 0.23 7.36 2.92
N THR A 8 1.57 7.31 2.83
CA THR A 8 2.37 6.28 3.50
C THR A 8 2.23 6.34 5.02
N ALA A 9 2.37 7.52 5.62
CA ALA A 9 2.26 7.69 7.07
C ALA A 9 0.87 7.29 7.59
N ILE A 10 -0.19 7.68 6.87
CA ILE A 10 -1.56 7.30 7.19
C ILE A 10 -1.76 5.78 7.06
N ALA A 11 -1.34 5.19 5.93
CA ALA A 11 -1.47 3.76 5.68
C ALA A 11 -0.74 2.93 6.74
N VAL A 12 0.51 3.30 7.08
CA VAL A 12 1.32 2.63 8.11
C VAL A 12 0.67 2.73 9.50
N ALA A 13 0.07 3.89 9.83
CA ALA A 13 -0.49 4.10 11.16
C ALA A 13 -1.91 3.55 11.35
N THR A 14 -2.71 3.51 10.28
CA THR A 14 -4.16 3.27 10.36
C THR A 14 -4.64 2.04 9.58
N ASN A 15 -3.76 1.44 8.76
CA ASN A 15 -4.12 0.42 7.77
C ASN A 15 -5.21 0.88 6.78
N ASP A 16 -5.43 2.19 6.66
CA ASP A 16 -6.42 2.75 5.74
C ASP A 16 -5.86 2.83 4.33
N ALA A 17 -6.68 2.42 3.36
CA ALA A 17 -6.28 2.10 2.01
C ALA A 17 -6.67 3.16 0.97
N LEU A 18 -7.12 4.33 1.43
CA LEU A 18 -7.49 5.43 0.54
C LEU A 18 -6.28 5.85 -0.31
N THR A 19 -6.36 5.50 -1.60
CA THR A 19 -5.34 5.81 -2.61
C THR A 19 -5.34 7.27 -3.03
N ASP A 20 -6.47 7.95 -2.84
CA ASP A 20 -6.61 9.37 -3.10
C ASP A 20 -6.70 10.16 -1.81
N HIS A 21 -6.14 11.37 -1.86
CA HIS A 21 -6.34 12.43 -0.88
C HIS A 21 -7.80 12.89 -0.91
N LEU A 22 -8.76 12.01 -0.59
CA LEU A 22 -10.20 12.25 -0.74
C LEU A 22 -10.65 13.51 0.01
N TRP A 23 -9.96 13.82 1.11
CA TRP A 23 -10.14 15.07 1.85
C TRP A 23 -9.87 16.33 1.00
N ARG A 24 -9.02 16.29 -0.04
CA ARG A 24 -8.82 17.41 -0.95
C ARG A 24 -10.11 17.77 -1.71
N PHE A 25 -10.97 16.80 -2.03
CA PHE A 25 -12.26 17.07 -2.66
C PHE A 25 -13.27 17.66 -1.68
N ASP A 26 -13.20 17.29 -0.40
CA ASP A 26 -14.03 17.88 0.66
C ASP A 26 -13.66 19.35 0.96
N THR A 27 -12.51 19.86 0.48
CA THR A 27 -12.20 21.30 0.59
C THR A 27 -13.11 22.17 -0.29
N ALA A 28 -13.61 21.62 -1.40
CA ALA A 28 -14.46 22.35 -2.34
C ALA A 28 -15.92 22.47 -1.87
N THR A 29 -16.33 21.75 -0.82
CA THR A 29 -17.69 21.82 -0.25
C THR A 29 -17.80 22.80 0.91
N ALA A 30 -16.74 23.57 1.22
CA ALA A 30 -16.72 24.57 2.29
C ALA A 30 -17.82 25.62 2.16
N ASP A 31 -18.05 26.11 0.94
CA ASP A 31 -19.06 27.13 0.66
C ASP A 31 -20.49 26.62 0.78
N ALA A 32 -20.68 25.29 0.83
CA ALA A 32 -21.98 24.64 1.00
C ALA A 32 -22.36 24.43 2.48
N GLY A 33 -21.55 24.91 3.43
CA GLY A 33 -21.82 24.79 4.86
C GLY A 33 -21.51 23.40 5.45
N ASP A 34 -20.69 22.60 4.77
CA ASP A 34 -20.27 21.29 5.29
C ASP A 34 -19.30 21.49 6.48
N PRO A 35 -19.66 21.08 7.71
CA PRO A 35 -18.81 21.25 8.88
C PRO A 35 -17.49 20.46 8.77
N ILE A 36 -17.39 19.50 7.85
CA ILE A 36 -16.21 18.67 7.62
C ILE A 36 -15.20 19.38 6.71
N ALA A 37 -15.62 20.38 5.94
CA ALA A 37 -14.74 21.11 5.03
C ALA A 37 -13.61 21.84 5.76
N HIS A 38 -13.86 22.35 6.97
CA HIS A 38 -12.80 22.94 7.81
C HIS A 38 -11.74 21.90 8.20
N LEU A 39 -12.16 20.69 8.58
CA LEU A 39 -11.24 19.58 8.89
C LEU A 39 -10.43 19.18 7.64
N ALA A 40 -11.08 19.12 6.49
CA ALA A 40 -10.43 18.84 5.22
C ALA A 40 -9.38 19.90 4.84
N ILE A 41 -9.70 21.19 5.00
CA ILE A 41 -8.77 22.30 4.75
C ILE A 41 -7.56 22.22 5.68
N GLU A 42 -7.79 22.02 6.98
CA GLU A 42 -6.70 21.85 7.94
C GLU A 42 -5.86 20.61 7.62
N LEU A 43 -6.48 19.52 7.15
CA LEU A 43 -5.77 18.29 6.78
C LEU A 43 -4.88 18.53 5.55
N VAL A 44 -5.35 19.30 4.57
CA VAL A 44 -4.52 19.73 3.43
C VAL A 44 -3.34 20.60 3.87
N ARG A 45 -3.53 21.51 4.84
CA ARG A 45 -2.43 22.32 5.38
C ARG A 45 -1.38 21.44 6.08
N LYS A 46 -1.82 20.49 6.91
CA LYS A 46 -0.92 19.56 7.61
C LYS A 46 -0.21 18.61 6.65
N ASP A 47 -0.89 18.14 5.62
CA ASP A 47 -0.29 17.38 4.51
C ASP A 47 0.84 18.18 3.84
N GLN A 48 0.60 19.44 3.46
CA GLN A 48 1.63 20.30 2.85
C GLN A 48 2.83 20.55 3.76
N ASP A 49 2.58 20.84 5.04
CA ASP A 49 3.62 21.04 6.05
C ASP A 49 4.47 19.78 6.21
N PHE A 50 3.83 18.61 6.29
CA PHE A 50 4.49 17.32 6.44
C PHE A 50 5.30 16.95 5.20
N LEU A 51 4.72 17.08 4.00
CA LEU A 51 5.41 16.85 2.73
C LEU A 51 6.65 17.75 2.58
N THR A 52 6.56 19.00 3.02
CA THR A 52 7.69 19.95 2.98
C THR A 52 8.83 19.47 3.86
N THR A 53 8.55 19.12 5.12
CA THR A 53 9.57 18.62 6.05
C THR A 53 10.13 17.27 5.61
N ALA A 54 9.29 16.35 5.14
CA ALA A 54 9.72 15.06 4.61
C ALA A 54 10.73 15.23 3.47
N ARG A 55 10.42 16.10 2.49
CA ARG A 55 11.33 16.39 1.37
C ARG A 55 12.64 17.03 1.82
N LEU A 56 12.59 17.96 2.78
CA LEU A 56 13.79 18.59 3.34
C LEU A 56 14.68 17.56 4.04
N LEU A 57 14.08 16.70 4.88
CA LEU A 57 14.79 15.64 5.58
C LEU A 57 15.45 14.65 4.59
N THR A 58 14.73 14.20 3.56
CA THR A 58 15.29 13.33 2.51
C THR A 58 16.49 13.99 1.81
N ARG A 59 16.39 15.29 1.49
CA ARG A 59 17.50 16.05 0.87
C ARG A 59 18.71 16.14 1.79
N LEU A 60 18.51 16.45 3.07
CA LEU A 60 19.59 16.54 4.06
C LEU A 60 20.29 15.19 4.23
N LEU A 61 19.53 14.10 4.41
CA LEU A 61 20.09 12.76 4.55
C LEU A 61 20.86 12.33 3.31
N THR A 62 20.33 12.63 2.11
CA THR A 62 21.02 12.34 0.84
C THR A 62 22.33 13.13 0.73
N HIS A 63 22.31 14.42 1.10
CA HIS A 63 23.49 15.27 1.07
C HIS A 63 24.58 14.76 2.03
N VAL A 64 24.22 14.44 3.27
CA VAL A 64 25.16 13.88 4.25
C VAL A 64 25.71 12.55 3.77
N GLY A 65 24.87 11.67 3.22
CA GLY A 65 25.32 10.39 2.64
C GLY A 65 26.39 10.60 1.56
N GLN A 66 26.15 11.51 0.61
CA GLN A 66 27.11 11.86 -0.44
C GLN A 66 28.41 12.46 0.12
N THR A 67 28.32 13.29 1.15
CA THR A 67 29.48 13.89 1.80
C THR A 67 30.31 12.84 2.55
N CYS A 68 29.69 11.93 3.27
CA CYS A 68 30.36 10.80 3.91
C CYS A 68 31.06 9.89 2.89
N THR A 69 30.39 9.56 1.77
CA THR A 69 31.01 8.78 0.68
C THR A 69 32.23 9.49 0.10
N ARG A 70 32.15 10.80 -0.12
CA ARG A 70 33.30 11.60 -0.61
C ARG A 70 34.45 11.64 0.39
N HIS A 71 34.18 11.82 1.68
CA HIS A 71 35.21 11.77 2.71
C HIS A 71 35.88 10.40 2.80
N ALA A 72 35.10 9.31 2.71
CA ALA A 72 35.64 7.96 2.68
C ALA A 72 36.60 7.74 1.50
N ALA A 73 36.19 8.14 0.29
CA ALA A 73 37.05 8.07 -0.90
C ALA A 73 38.30 8.96 -0.77
N THR A 74 38.19 10.11 -0.12
CA THR A 74 39.33 11.01 0.09
C THR A 74 40.36 10.42 1.05
N ILE A 75 39.91 9.74 2.11
CA ILE A 75 40.79 9.02 3.05
C ILE A 75 41.53 7.89 2.34
N THR A 76 40.87 7.18 1.41
CA THR A 76 41.51 6.11 0.65
C THR A 76 42.47 6.64 -0.42
N ASP A 77 42.20 7.81 -0.99
CA ASP A 77 42.94 8.36 -2.14
C ASP A 77 43.99 9.41 -1.74
N LEU A 78 44.17 9.70 -0.43
CA LEU A 78 45.15 10.65 0.12
C LEU A 78 45.09 12.06 -0.51
N THR A 79 43.90 12.52 -0.91
CA THR A 79 43.68 13.86 -1.48
C THR A 79 43.29 14.90 -0.41
N THR A 80 43.50 16.18 -0.68
CA THR A 80 43.22 17.28 0.28
C THR A 80 41.73 17.58 0.40
N VAL A 81 41.23 17.63 1.64
CA VAL A 81 39.82 17.85 2.00
C VAL A 81 39.53 19.34 2.21
N TYR A 82 38.40 19.83 1.70
CA TYR A 82 37.78 21.07 2.19
C TYR A 82 37.02 20.79 3.50
N PRO A 83 37.18 21.61 4.56
CA PRO A 83 36.52 21.38 5.83
C PRO A 83 35.00 21.58 5.68
N HIS A 84 34.26 20.48 5.63
CA HIS A 84 32.80 20.46 5.77
C HIS A 84 32.46 20.07 7.22
N SER A 85 31.70 20.90 7.92
CA SER A 85 31.31 20.60 9.30
C SER A 85 30.09 19.67 9.31
N LEU A 86 30.35 18.38 9.54
CA LEU A 86 29.30 17.37 9.73
C LEU A 86 28.42 17.67 10.96
N ASP A 87 28.93 18.42 11.93
CA ASP A 87 28.20 18.80 13.15
C ASP A 87 26.98 19.70 12.85
N ILE A 88 27.14 20.64 11.90
CA ILE A 88 26.04 21.54 11.48
C ILE A 88 24.93 20.74 10.80
N ASP A 89 25.29 19.78 9.95
CA ASP A 89 24.32 18.95 9.24
C ASP A 89 23.63 17.97 10.20
N ALA A 90 24.36 17.39 11.15
CA ALA A 90 23.79 16.54 12.19
C ALA A 90 22.75 17.29 13.03
N PHE A 91 23.05 18.52 13.46
CA PHE A 91 22.11 19.36 14.19
C PHE A 91 20.85 19.67 13.38
N ARG A 92 21.01 20.03 12.10
CA ARG A 92 19.87 20.30 11.19
C ARG A 92 19.00 19.05 10.98
N ILE A 93 19.61 17.88 10.85
CA ILE A 93 18.89 16.60 10.71
C ILE A 93 18.06 16.33 11.96
N LEU A 94 18.64 16.46 13.16
CA LEU A 94 17.92 16.25 14.43
C LEU A 94 16.71 17.19 14.54
N GLN A 95 16.87 18.47 14.22
CA GLN A 95 15.75 19.43 14.20
C GLN A 95 14.65 19.04 13.20
N GLN A 96 15.03 18.54 12.01
CA GLN A 96 14.04 18.10 11.02
C GLN A 96 13.36 16.80 11.41
N LEU A 97 14.04 15.88 12.10
CA LEU A 97 13.44 14.64 12.61
C LEU A 97 12.37 14.93 13.67
N GLU A 98 12.67 15.81 14.63
CA GLU A 98 11.70 16.21 15.66
C GLU A 98 10.47 16.89 15.04
N ARG A 99 10.69 17.80 14.08
CA ARG A 99 9.61 18.44 13.34
C ARG A 99 8.79 17.44 12.52
N PHE A 100 9.45 16.46 11.89
CA PHE A 100 8.80 15.42 11.11
C PHE A 100 7.85 14.59 11.98
N ASP A 101 8.30 14.14 13.15
CA ASP A 101 7.45 13.37 14.07
C ASP A 101 6.28 14.18 14.60
N THR A 102 6.51 15.42 15.01
CA THR A 102 5.44 16.32 15.50
C THR A 102 4.38 16.55 14.43
N GLN A 103 4.80 16.78 13.18
CA GLN A 103 3.88 16.99 12.06
C GLN A 103 3.15 15.71 11.66
N ARG A 104 3.83 14.56 11.73
CA ARG A 104 3.21 13.25 11.50
C ARG A 104 2.10 12.99 12.51
N GLU A 105 2.33 13.23 13.79
CA GLU A 105 1.32 13.04 14.84
C GLU A 105 0.11 13.97 14.65
N ALA A 106 0.36 15.24 14.33
CA ALA A 106 -0.70 16.20 14.06
C ALA A 106 -1.54 15.80 12.83
N LEU A 107 -0.89 15.34 11.76
CA LEU A 107 -1.52 14.82 10.55
C LEU A 107 -2.42 13.61 10.89
N LEU A 108 -1.89 12.62 11.61
CA LEU A 108 -2.62 11.39 11.94
C LEU A 108 -3.81 11.66 12.87
N SER A 109 -3.64 12.54 13.85
CA SER A 109 -4.72 12.95 14.75
C SER A 109 -5.86 13.62 13.99
N LEU A 110 -5.53 14.56 13.10
CA LEU A 110 -6.53 15.26 12.28
C LEU A 110 -7.19 14.34 11.27
N TYR A 111 -6.42 13.43 10.66
CA TYR A 111 -6.93 12.39 9.79
C TYR A 111 -7.95 11.50 10.52
N ALA A 112 -7.63 11.05 11.74
CA ALA A 112 -8.54 10.21 12.52
C ALA A 112 -9.87 10.93 12.83
N VAL A 113 -9.83 12.23 13.12
CA VAL A 113 -11.05 13.04 13.33
C VAL A 113 -11.84 13.17 12.03
N TRP A 114 -11.21 13.56 10.93
CA TRP A 114 -11.86 13.61 9.60
C TRP A 114 -12.48 12.27 9.22
N ARG A 115 -11.75 11.17 9.47
CA ARG A 115 -12.15 9.81 9.14
C ARG A 115 -13.39 9.33 9.88
N ARG A 116 -13.61 9.76 11.13
CA ARG A 116 -14.86 9.50 11.87
C ARG A 116 -16.09 10.08 11.18
N HIS A 117 -15.92 11.18 10.44
CA HIS A 117 -17.02 11.87 9.75
C HIS A 117 -17.18 11.43 8.27
N ARG A 118 -16.20 10.71 7.73
CA ARG A 118 -16.20 10.19 6.35
C ARG A 118 -15.91 8.69 6.36
N PRO A 119 -16.93 7.83 6.54
CA PRO A 119 -16.73 6.40 6.56
C PRO A 119 -16.07 5.91 5.25
N PRO A 120 -15.26 4.84 5.31
CA PRO A 120 -14.44 4.34 4.19
C PRO A 120 -15.16 4.15 2.87
N TYR A 121 -16.39 3.66 2.94
CA TYR A 121 -17.10 3.21 1.77
C TYR A 121 -18.50 3.81 1.80
N ARG A 122 -18.83 4.60 0.77
CA ARG A 122 -20.21 5.04 0.52
C ARG A 122 -21.08 3.87 0.06
N ASP A 123 -20.47 2.93 -0.65
CA ASP A 123 -21.09 1.66 -1.04
C ASP A 123 -20.48 0.54 -0.20
N PRO A 124 -21.26 -0.14 0.68
CA PRO A 124 -20.76 -1.27 1.45
C PRO A 124 -20.30 -2.45 0.56
N ARG A 125 -20.62 -2.42 -0.74
CA ARG A 125 -20.22 -3.41 -1.72
C ARG A 125 -18.84 -3.18 -2.32
N VAL A 126 -18.17 -2.07 -2.05
CA VAL A 126 -16.80 -1.86 -2.52
C VAL A 126 -15.91 -1.51 -1.35
N ARG A 127 -14.80 -2.23 -1.20
CA ARG A 127 -13.77 -1.90 -0.22
C ARG A 127 -12.36 -2.01 -0.78
N GLN A 128 -11.42 -1.35 -0.14
CA GLN A 128 -10.01 -1.37 -0.47
C GLN A 128 -9.23 -2.04 0.66
N LEU A 129 -8.26 -2.88 0.31
CA LEU A 129 -7.46 -3.61 1.28
C LEU A 129 -5.98 -3.59 0.88
N TRP A 130 -5.10 -3.25 1.82
CA TRP A 130 -3.66 -3.41 1.61
C TRP A 130 -3.30 -4.89 1.51
N VAL A 131 -2.51 -5.24 0.49
CA VAL A 131 -2.04 -6.61 0.27
C VAL A 131 -1.20 -7.07 1.47
N GLN A 132 -0.37 -6.17 2.00
CA GLN A 132 0.34 -6.34 3.26
C GLN A 132 -0.16 -5.28 4.24
N PRO A 133 -0.72 -5.65 5.40
CA PRO A 133 -1.17 -4.69 6.38
C PRO A 133 -0.06 -3.71 6.75
N TYR A 134 -0.41 -2.43 6.83
CA TYR A 134 0.50 -1.31 7.17
C TYR A 134 1.67 -1.09 6.20
N ASP A 135 1.72 -1.77 5.05
CA ASP A 135 2.79 -1.61 4.06
C ASP A 135 2.24 -1.26 2.67
N PRO A 136 2.11 0.03 2.36
CA PRO A 136 1.61 0.49 1.06
C PRO A 136 2.57 0.17 -0.09
N SER A 137 3.83 -0.20 0.19
CA SER A 137 4.80 -0.59 -0.85
C SER A 137 4.43 -1.91 -1.52
N LYS A 138 3.52 -2.69 -0.93
CA LYS A 138 3.01 -3.94 -1.52
C LYS A 138 1.75 -3.73 -2.36
N GLY A 139 1.28 -2.49 -2.47
CA GLY A 139 0.05 -2.17 -3.17
C GLY A 139 -1.19 -2.71 -2.48
N MET A 140 -2.31 -2.62 -3.18
CA MET A 140 -3.63 -2.86 -2.64
C MET A 140 -4.50 -3.67 -3.60
N VAL A 141 -5.62 -4.15 -3.08
CA VAL A 141 -6.69 -4.74 -3.87
C VAL A 141 -7.99 -3.98 -3.64
N ALA A 142 -8.75 -3.77 -4.71
CA ALA A 142 -10.15 -3.41 -4.64
C ALA A 142 -10.97 -4.70 -4.53
N LEU A 143 -11.95 -4.67 -3.63
CA LEU A 143 -12.84 -5.77 -3.32
C LEU A 143 -14.26 -5.34 -3.63
N SER A 144 -14.92 -6.04 -4.53
CA SER A 144 -16.33 -5.81 -4.87
C SER A 144 -17.17 -6.97 -4.37
N ALA A 145 -18.16 -6.70 -3.52
CA ALA A 145 -19.09 -7.70 -3.03
C ALA A 145 -19.91 -8.28 -4.18
N GLU A 146 -20.08 -9.58 -4.14
CA GLU A 146 -21.01 -10.33 -4.98
C GLU A 146 -22.20 -10.79 -4.12
N ASP A 147 -23.37 -10.97 -4.73
CA ASP A 147 -24.61 -11.37 -4.03
C ASP A 147 -24.50 -12.72 -3.29
N THR A 148 -23.46 -13.50 -3.61
CA THR A 148 -23.12 -14.81 -3.01
C THR A 148 -22.35 -14.72 -1.68
N GLY A 149 -22.05 -13.50 -1.21
CA GLY A 149 -21.20 -13.28 -0.02
C GLY A 149 -19.70 -13.42 -0.30
N ALA A 150 -19.31 -13.54 -1.56
CA ALA A 150 -17.92 -13.49 -2.00
C ALA A 150 -17.49 -12.05 -2.32
N TRP A 151 -16.19 -11.79 -2.26
CA TRP A 151 -15.56 -10.53 -2.66
C TRP A 151 -14.69 -10.77 -3.89
N LEU A 152 -15.04 -10.14 -5.00
CA LEU A 152 -14.24 -10.11 -6.22
C LEU A 152 -12.98 -9.27 -5.98
N VAL A 153 -11.82 -9.79 -6.36
CA VAL A 153 -10.52 -9.17 -6.06
C VAL A 153 -9.89 -8.60 -7.32
N VAL A 154 -9.54 -7.32 -7.29
CA VAL A 154 -8.86 -6.62 -8.39
C VAL A 154 -7.62 -5.91 -7.83
N PRO A 155 -6.39 -6.30 -8.22
CA PRO A 155 -5.18 -5.62 -7.79
C PRO A 155 -5.03 -4.26 -8.44
N ASP A 156 -4.48 -3.33 -7.68
CA ASP A 156 -3.99 -2.07 -8.22
C ASP A 156 -2.67 -2.28 -9.00
N GLN A 157 -2.17 -1.21 -9.61
CA GLN A 157 -0.93 -1.24 -10.36
C GLN A 157 0.26 -1.63 -9.49
N VAL A 158 0.36 -1.12 -8.25
CA VAL A 158 1.51 -1.39 -7.39
C VAL A 158 1.54 -2.86 -6.96
N ALA A 159 0.39 -3.42 -6.58
CA ALA A 159 0.29 -4.83 -6.23
C ALA A 159 0.65 -5.72 -7.43
N ALA A 160 0.18 -5.36 -8.62
CA ALA A 160 0.51 -6.08 -9.84
C ALA A 160 2.02 -6.09 -10.14
N GLU A 161 2.67 -4.93 -10.04
CA GLU A 161 4.12 -4.79 -10.26
C GLU A 161 4.93 -5.56 -9.22
N VAL A 162 4.61 -5.42 -7.94
CA VAL A 162 5.35 -6.03 -6.82
C VAL A 162 5.26 -7.56 -6.86
N HIS A 163 4.09 -8.08 -7.24
CA HIS A 163 3.87 -9.52 -7.33
C HIS A 163 4.20 -10.09 -8.71
N GLY A 164 4.50 -9.26 -9.72
CA GLY A 164 4.87 -9.72 -11.06
C GLY A 164 3.69 -10.24 -11.90
N LEU A 165 2.49 -9.66 -11.73
CA LEU A 165 1.34 -9.98 -12.58
C LEU A 165 1.47 -9.35 -13.97
N ARG A 166 0.92 -10.03 -14.99
CA ARG A 166 0.92 -9.52 -16.38
C ARG A 166 0.03 -8.30 -16.60
N SER A 167 -0.99 -8.12 -15.78
CA SER A 167 -1.96 -7.02 -15.89
C SER A 167 -2.42 -6.55 -14.52
N TYR A 168 -2.76 -5.27 -14.44
CA TYR A 168 -3.39 -4.64 -13.27
C TYR A 168 -4.83 -4.25 -13.61
N GLY A 169 -5.67 -4.03 -12.59
CA GLY A 169 -7.07 -3.65 -12.79
C GLY A 169 -7.95 -4.76 -13.38
N ALA A 170 -7.42 -5.97 -13.56
CA ALA A 170 -8.16 -7.14 -13.99
C ALA A 170 -8.59 -8.00 -12.79
N LEU A 171 -9.72 -8.69 -12.91
CA LEU A 171 -10.18 -9.63 -11.89
C LEU A 171 -9.21 -10.80 -11.76
N VAL A 172 -8.78 -11.09 -10.53
CA VAL A 172 -7.89 -12.23 -10.23
C VAL A 172 -8.61 -13.36 -9.48
N GLY A 173 -9.88 -13.19 -9.16
CA GLY A 173 -10.70 -14.22 -8.53
C GLY A 173 -11.58 -13.66 -7.43
N ASP A 174 -12.01 -14.54 -6.52
CA ASP A 174 -12.74 -14.16 -5.33
C ASP A 174 -12.12 -14.69 -4.04
N ILE A 175 -12.56 -14.06 -2.95
CA ILE A 175 -12.39 -14.57 -1.60
C ILE A 175 -13.74 -14.66 -0.90
N ARG A 176 -13.90 -15.66 -0.05
CA ARG A 176 -15.11 -15.86 0.76
C ARG A 176 -14.73 -16.36 2.14
N LEU A 177 -15.42 -15.85 3.16
CA LEU A 177 -15.30 -16.40 4.51
C LEU A 177 -16.08 -17.72 4.60
N GLY A 178 -15.39 -18.81 4.91
CA GLY A 178 -15.99 -20.11 5.22
C GLY A 178 -15.69 -20.54 6.66
N ASP A 179 -16.11 -21.76 7.01
CA ASP A 179 -16.01 -22.27 8.39
C ASP A 179 -14.57 -22.42 8.90
N ALA A 180 -13.64 -22.72 7.99
CA ALA A 180 -12.22 -22.94 8.30
C ALA A 180 -11.35 -21.69 8.09
N GLY A 181 -11.94 -20.55 7.70
CA GLY A 181 -11.23 -19.32 7.38
C GLY A 181 -11.56 -18.75 6.01
N TRP A 182 -10.70 -17.88 5.49
CA TRP A 182 -10.87 -17.24 4.20
C TRP A 182 -10.44 -18.17 3.07
N GLN A 183 -11.39 -18.53 2.22
CA GLN A 183 -11.17 -19.34 1.03
C GLN A 183 -10.98 -18.43 -0.18
N ALA A 184 -9.86 -18.58 -0.89
CA ALA A 184 -9.60 -17.91 -2.16
C ALA A 184 -9.86 -18.84 -3.34
N THR A 185 -10.43 -18.30 -4.42
CA THR A 185 -10.64 -19.02 -5.68
C THR A 185 -10.13 -18.17 -6.83
N ALA A 186 -9.09 -18.62 -7.51
CA ALA A 186 -8.52 -17.90 -8.65
C ALA A 186 -9.24 -18.22 -9.95
N TYR A 187 -9.65 -17.17 -10.67
CA TYR A 187 -10.21 -17.20 -12.02
C TYR A 187 -10.16 -15.79 -12.61
N THR A 188 -10.23 -15.66 -13.94
CA THR A 188 -10.21 -14.35 -14.63
C THR A 188 -11.60 -13.82 -14.98
N HIS A 189 -12.61 -14.70 -15.08
CA HIS A 189 -13.99 -14.32 -15.33
C HIS A 189 -14.95 -15.06 -14.38
N PRO A 190 -15.91 -14.35 -13.73
CA PRO A 190 -16.86 -14.96 -12.80
C PRO A 190 -17.64 -16.14 -13.40
N GLU A 191 -17.99 -16.03 -14.69
CA GLU A 191 -18.73 -17.06 -15.44
C GLU A 191 -17.98 -18.39 -15.53
N HIS A 192 -16.65 -18.41 -15.40
CA HIS A 192 -15.88 -19.66 -15.44
C HIS A 192 -16.31 -20.65 -14.35
N ARG A 193 -16.89 -20.15 -13.25
CA ARG A 193 -17.45 -21.00 -12.18
C ARG A 193 -18.55 -21.94 -12.69
N THR A 194 -19.31 -21.54 -13.70
CA THR A 194 -20.40 -22.35 -14.27
C THR A 194 -20.04 -22.93 -15.64
N THR A 195 -19.34 -22.17 -16.49
CA THR A 195 -19.12 -22.54 -17.89
C THR A 195 -17.80 -23.31 -18.10
N CYS A 196 -16.76 -23.00 -17.33
CA CYS A 196 -15.41 -23.50 -17.53
C CYS A 196 -14.72 -23.85 -16.19
N PRO A 197 -15.23 -24.85 -15.42
CA PRO A 197 -14.73 -25.13 -14.07
C PRO A 197 -13.25 -25.56 -14.03
N HIS A 198 -12.67 -26.02 -15.14
CA HIS A 198 -11.25 -26.34 -15.27
C HIS A 198 -10.33 -25.09 -15.28
N LEU A 199 -10.90 -23.89 -15.41
CA LEU A 199 -10.22 -22.59 -15.31
C LEU A 199 -10.39 -21.92 -13.93
N VAL A 200 -10.93 -22.67 -12.97
CA VAL A 200 -11.20 -22.20 -11.60
C VAL A 200 -10.31 -22.98 -10.64
N TYR A 201 -9.56 -22.24 -9.84
CA TYR A 201 -8.47 -22.79 -9.03
C TYR A 201 -8.70 -22.46 -7.55
N PRO A 202 -9.24 -23.39 -6.74
CA PRO A 202 -9.33 -23.21 -5.30
C PRO A 202 -7.91 -23.21 -4.70
N LEU A 203 -7.62 -22.20 -3.88
CA LEU A 203 -6.34 -22.05 -3.20
C LEU A 203 -6.43 -22.54 -1.74
N PRO A 204 -5.30 -22.74 -1.04
CA PRO A 204 -5.34 -23.09 0.38
C PRO A 204 -6.08 -22.03 1.21
N THR A 205 -6.78 -22.47 2.25
CA THR A 205 -7.48 -21.58 3.20
C THR A 205 -6.48 -20.69 3.92
N ALA A 206 -6.87 -19.45 4.20
CA ALA A 206 -6.07 -18.45 4.88
C ALA A 206 -6.78 -17.92 6.14
N ASP A 207 -5.99 -17.54 7.15
CA ASP A 207 -6.53 -17.03 8.42
C ASP A 207 -7.11 -15.63 8.28
N THR A 208 -6.61 -14.84 7.32
CA THR A 208 -7.02 -13.44 7.12
C THR A 208 -7.38 -13.16 5.68
N GLU A 209 -8.22 -12.14 5.50
CA GLU A 209 -8.61 -11.62 4.20
C GLU A 209 -7.40 -11.18 3.35
N ALA A 210 -6.45 -10.47 3.97
CA ALA A 210 -5.23 -10.00 3.30
C ALA A 210 -4.34 -11.18 2.87
N THR A 211 -4.25 -12.24 3.67
CA THR A 211 -3.54 -13.46 3.30
C THR A 211 -4.24 -14.18 2.14
N ALA A 212 -5.58 -14.25 2.12
CA ALA A 212 -6.32 -14.82 1.00
C ALA A 212 -6.10 -14.02 -0.31
N CYS A 213 -6.10 -12.68 -0.23
CA CYS A 213 -5.77 -11.82 -1.36
C CYS A 213 -4.32 -12.06 -1.85
N ARG A 214 -3.35 -12.13 -0.92
CA ARG A 214 -1.95 -12.45 -1.26
C ARG A 214 -1.81 -13.80 -1.94
N ALA A 215 -2.56 -14.81 -1.50
CA ALA A 215 -2.56 -16.12 -2.12
C ALA A 215 -3.02 -16.06 -3.59
N LEU A 216 -4.06 -15.27 -3.90
CA LEU A 216 -4.49 -15.02 -5.29
C LEU A 216 -3.37 -14.38 -6.12
N LEU A 217 -2.76 -13.31 -5.62
CA LEU A 217 -1.71 -12.58 -6.35
C LEU A 217 -0.48 -13.47 -6.61
N ARG A 218 -0.04 -14.22 -5.59
CA ARG A 218 1.08 -15.16 -5.72
C ARG A 218 0.77 -16.33 -6.65
N TRP A 219 -0.47 -16.82 -6.65
CA TRP A 219 -0.90 -17.85 -7.58
C TRP A 219 -0.81 -17.37 -9.04
N TRP A 220 -1.33 -16.18 -9.34
CA TRP A 220 -1.26 -15.62 -10.68
C TRP A 220 0.17 -15.32 -11.10
N ALA A 221 1.00 -14.78 -10.21
CA ALA A 221 2.42 -14.60 -10.46
C ALA A 221 3.13 -15.91 -10.84
N LEU A 222 2.84 -16.99 -10.09
CA LEU A 222 3.39 -18.31 -10.37
C LEU A 222 2.89 -18.84 -11.71
N ARG A 223 1.59 -18.73 -11.99
CA ARG A 223 0.98 -19.21 -13.23
C ARG A 223 1.46 -18.45 -14.45
N ASP A 224 1.67 -17.14 -14.33
CA ASP A 224 2.14 -16.29 -15.41
C ASP A 224 3.63 -16.46 -15.70
N SER A 225 4.39 -17.07 -14.78
CA SER A 225 5.78 -17.45 -15.00
C SER A 225 5.94 -18.55 -16.06
N ASP A 226 7.09 -18.59 -16.73
CA ASP A 226 7.38 -19.57 -17.78
C ASP A 226 7.26 -21.02 -17.31
N GLN A 227 7.44 -21.29 -16.02
CA GLN A 227 7.37 -22.63 -15.43
C GLN A 227 5.97 -23.03 -14.95
N GLY A 228 5.01 -22.09 -14.91
CA GLY A 228 3.72 -22.27 -14.23
C GLY A 228 2.48 -22.28 -15.11
N GLN A 229 2.57 -21.94 -16.40
CA GLN A 229 1.41 -21.72 -17.28
C GLN A 229 0.41 -22.89 -17.36
N SER A 230 0.89 -24.12 -17.22
CA SER A 230 0.07 -25.33 -17.29
C SER A 230 -0.23 -25.96 -15.92
N ARG A 231 0.28 -25.39 -14.82
CA ARG A 231 0.13 -25.97 -13.48
C ARG A 231 -1.22 -25.61 -12.87
N ILE A 232 -1.76 -26.52 -12.06
CA ILE A 232 -2.93 -26.29 -11.19
C ILE A 232 -2.49 -26.33 -9.71
N PRO A 233 -3.26 -25.74 -8.76
CA PRO A 233 -2.83 -25.69 -7.35
C PRO A 233 -2.54 -27.05 -6.73
N ALA A 234 -3.25 -28.10 -7.16
CA ALA A 234 -3.04 -29.48 -6.70
C ALA A 234 -1.69 -30.08 -7.13
N GLN A 235 -0.99 -29.48 -8.09
CA GLN A 235 0.33 -29.89 -8.57
C GLN A 235 1.47 -29.09 -7.92
N LEU A 236 1.15 -28.21 -6.97
CA LEU A 236 2.13 -27.50 -6.17
C LEU A 236 2.70 -28.43 -5.09
N SER A 237 4.00 -28.33 -4.86
CA SER A 237 4.64 -28.94 -3.70
C SER A 237 4.08 -28.31 -2.41
N ALA A 238 4.21 -29.01 -1.29
CA ALA A 238 3.78 -28.48 0.01
C ALA A 238 4.44 -27.13 0.34
N ALA A 239 5.70 -26.94 -0.06
CA ALA A 239 6.42 -25.68 0.12
C ALA A 239 5.83 -24.54 -0.74
N GLU A 240 5.47 -24.83 -2.00
CA GLU A 240 4.81 -23.84 -2.87
C GLU A 240 3.41 -23.50 -2.38
N GLN A 241 2.65 -24.48 -1.88
CA GLN A 241 1.33 -24.24 -1.28
C GLN A 241 1.44 -23.38 -0.02
N ALA A 242 2.40 -23.66 0.86
CA ALA A 242 2.67 -22.83 2.03
C ALA A 242 3.13 -21.41 1.64
N ALA A 243 3.91 -21.28 0.57
CA ALA A 243 4.35 -19.99 0.06
C ALA A 243 3.20 -19.14 -0.49
N LEU A 244 2.06 -19.72 -0.88
CA LEU A 244 0.88 -18.94 -1.26
C LEU A 244 0.27 -18.19 -0.06
N THR A 245 0.26 -18.80 1.13
CA THR A 245 -0.41 -18.26 2.32
C THR A 245 0.54 -17.63 3.36
N ALA A 246 1.84 -17.56 3.07
CA ALA A 246 2.86 -16.93 3.93
C ALA A 246 2.76 -15.41 4.08
#